data_AF-X8CRJ1-F1
#
_entry.id   AF-X8CRJ1-F1
#
_cell.length_a   1.000
_cell.length_b   1.000
_cell.length_c   1.000
_cell.angle_alpha   90.00
_cell.angle_beta   90.00
_cell.angle_gamma   90.00
#
_symmetry.space_group_name_H-M   'P 1'
#
loop_
_entity.id
_entity.type
_entity.pdbx_description
1 polymer ?
#
loop_
_entity_poly.entity_id
_entity_poly.type
_entity_poly.pdbx_seq_one_letter_code
_entity_poly.pdbx_strand_id
1 'polypeptide(L)'
;MTSMLPAGLVATAVVSASSANLGPGFDSIGLALSLCDEITVETTSSGLVVTVEGEGAGQLPVDADHLVVRALERGLQAVGVRAPGLVVRCRNAIPHSRGLGSSAAAVVGGLAAANGLVAQTDWQTLDDTQLIQLSSDFEGHPDNAAAAVLGGAVVSWVDRSGDHPRYAAVPLRLHPDIHLYCAVPEERSLTAETRVLLPAQVSHDDARFNVSRTALLVVALTERPDLLMAATEDVLHQPQRAPAMPASAEYLRLLRRHNVAATLSGAGPSVIAMTTAAGCPRRRWSTPPQADLPSSRWLPANEFAGVRESPSRVDQQRGRRVCLLPAGMGAILGAVQQSQHLHLHPYCLAARTTPILLVDEVRRLLRRSRRSPLQSR
;
A
#
# COMPACT_ATOMS: atom_id res chain seq x y z
N MET A 1 -36.50 4.76 5.35
CA MET A 1 -36.60 4.66 3.88
C MET A 1 -35.21 4.86 3.33
N THR A 2 -34.70 3.93 2.53
CA THR A 2 -33.37 4.06 1.90
C THR A 2 -33.52 4.91 0.65
N SER A 3 -32.75 5.99 0.54
CA SER A 3 -32.82 6.91 -0.60
C SER A 3 -31.99 6.39 -1.77
N MET A 4 -32.40 6.69 -3.00
CA MET A 4 -31.67 6.28 -4.21
C MET A 4 -30.78 7.41 -4.69
N LEU A 5 -29.52 7.10 -5.01
CA LEU A 5 -28.63 8.02 -5.72
C LEU A 5 -29.15 8.22 -7.15
N PRO A 6 -29.03 9.44 -7.70
CA PRO A 6 -29.35 9.70 -9.10
C PRO A 6 -28.38 8.95 -10.02
N ALA A 7 -28.84 8.62 -11.23
CA ALA A 7 -27.97 8.11 -12.29
C ALA A 7 -27.05 9.22 -12.84
N GLY A 8 -25.89 8.84 -13.37
CA GLY A 8 -24.90 9.73 -13.98
C GLY A 8 -23.85 10.30 -13.03
N LEU A 9 -23.82 9.89 -11.75
CA LEU A 9 -22.73 10.23 -10.84
C LEU A 9 -21.52 9.37 -11.17
N VAL A 10 -20.31 9.95 -11.10
CA VAL A 10 -19.06 9.24 -11.37
C VAL A 10 -18.04 9.53 -10.28
N ALA A 11 -17.42 8.50 -9.73
CA ALA A 11 -16.33 8.60 -8.78
C ALA A 11 -15.13 7.76 -9.23
N THR A 12 -13.93 8.17 -8.84
CA THR A 12 -12.72 7.37 -9.04
C THR A 12 -11.90 7.39 -7.75
N ALA A 13 -11.56 6.20 -7.27
CA ALA A 13 -10.68 5.96 -6.13
C ALA A 13 -9.35 5.38 -6.61
N VAL A 14 -8.24 5.88 -6.06
CA VAL A 14 -6.91 5.32 -6.26
C VAL A 14 -6.42 4.86 -4.90
N VAL A 15 -6.19 3.56 -4.74
CA VAL A 15 -5.89 2.96 -3.42
C VAL A 15 -4.57 2.22 -3.45
N SER A 16 -3.76 2.47 -2.44
CA SER A 16 -2.41 1.91 -2.30
C SER A 16 -2.46 0.44 -1.84
N ALA A 17 -1.51 -0.34 -2.33
CA ALA A 17 -1.07 -1.58 -1.70
C ALA A 17 -0.60 -1.30 -0.29
N SER A 18 -0.55 -2.34 0.54
CA SER A 18 -0.01 -2.24 1.88
C SER A 18 0.78 -3.46 2.31
N SER A 19 1.82 -3.23 3.10
CA SER A 19 2.56 -4.26 3.82
C SER A 19 2.17 -4.21 5.30
N ALA A 20 1.74 -5.35 5.84
CA ALA A 20 1.42 -5.52 7.25
C ALA A 20 2.60 -6.11 8.04
N ASN A 21 2.48 -6.12 9.37
CA ASN A 21 3.39 -6.66 10.38
C ASN A 21 4.74 -5.92 10.52
N LEU A 22 5.45 -5.71 9.40
CA LEU A 22 6.78 -5.12 9.37
C LEU A 22 7.75 -5.74 10.39
N GLY A 23 7.71 -7.07 10.52
CA GLY A 23 8.46 -7.81 11.54
C GLY A 23 7.58 -8.04 12.77
N PRO A 24 7.90 -7.47 13.94
CA PRO A 24 7.24 -7.82 15.20
C PRO A 24 5.84 -7.24 15.38
N GLY A 25 5.43 -6.27 14.54
CA GLY A 25 4.16 -5.54 14.62
C GLY A 25 2.94 -6.33 14.14
N PHE A 26 2.89 -7.62 14.47
CA PHE A 26 1.89 -8.58 14.00
C PHE A 26 0.44 -8.13 14.26
N ASP A 27 -0.40 -8.14 13.20
CA ASP A 27 -1.81 -7.72 13.20
C ASP A 27 -2.02 -6.28 13.78
N SER A 28 -1.01 -5.39 13.67
CA SER A 28 -1.08 -4.01 14.18
C SER A 28 -0.40 -2.97 13.28
N ILE A 29 0.85 -3.19 12.88
CA ILE A 29 1.60 -2.20 12.11
C ILE A 29 1.35 -2.42 10.62
N GLY A 30 0.92 -1.36 9.93
CA GLY A 30 0.69 -1.35 8.48
C GLY A 30 1.48 -0.23 7.79
N LEU A 31 1.77 -0.42 6.51
CA LEU A 31 2.48 0.56 5.69
C LEU A 31 1.94 0.57 4.26
N ALA A 32 1.42 1.71 3.81
CA ALA A 32 1.01 1.92 2.44
C ALA A 32 2.22 2.00 1.49
N LEU A 33 2.07 1.46 0.28
CA LEU A 33 3.11 1.37 -0.74
C LEU A 33 2.66 2.12 -2.01
N SER A 34 3.60 2.60 -2.83
CA SER A 34 3.27 3.41 -4.01
C SER A 34 2.69 2.63 -5.21
N LEU A 35 2.28 1.39 -5.02
CA LEU A 35 1.63 0.56 -6.04
C LEU A 35 0.13 0.62 -5.80
N CYS A 36 -0.66 1.03 -6.79
CA CYS A 36 -2.08 1.31 -6.58
C CYS A 36 -2.99 0.58 -7.56
N ASP A 37 -4.20 0.28 -7.08
CA ASP A 37 -5.35 -0.03 -7.93
C ASP A 37 -6.15 1.27 -8.19
N GLU A 38 -6.79 1.33 -9.36
CA GLU A 38 -7.70 2.43 -9.73
C GLU A 38 -9.10 1.86 -9.96
N ILE A 39 -10.08 2.39 -9.23
CA ILE A 39 -11.48 1.95 -9.27
C ILE A 39 -12.35 3.13 -9.67
N THR A 40 -12.97 3.05 -10.84
CA THR A 40 -13.95 4.02 -11.32
C THR A 40 -15.35 3.42 -11.22
N VAL A 41 -16.29 4.20 -10.68
CA VAL A 41 -17.68 3.79 -10.54
C VAL A 41 -18.61 4.86 -11.09
N GLU A 42 -19.61 4.43 -11.85
CA GLU A 42 -20.69 5.26 -12.38
C GLU A 42 -22.04 4.71 -11.90
N THR A 43 -22.96 5.59 -11.47
CA THR A 43 -24.35 5.21 -11.19
C THR A 43 -25.18 5.21 -12.46
N THR A 44 -26.00 4.18 -12.67
CA THR A 44 -26.90 4.06 -13.83
C THR A 44 -28.35 3.91 -13.36
N SER A 45 -29.29 3.92 -14.31
CA SER A 45 -30.73 3.75 -14.01
C SER A 45 -31.10 2.33 -13.57
N SER A 46 -30.30 1.32 -13.91
CA SER A 46 -30.46 -0.08 -13.47
C SER A 46 -29.25 -0.94 -13.87
N GLY A 47 -29.15 -2.13 -13.28
CA GLY A 47 -28.20 -3.16 -13.68
C GLY A 47 -26.81 -3.02 -13.04
N LEU A 48 -25.98 -4.05 -13.19
CA LEU A 48 -24.59 -4.08 -12.72
C LEU A 48 -23.68 -4.52 -13.86
N VAL A 49 -22.64 -3.75 -14.12
CA VAL A 49 -21.57 -4.12 -15.05
C VAL A 49 -20.24 -3.98 -14.35
N VAL A 50 -19.46 -5.05 -14.29
CA VAL A 50 -18.11 -5.03 -13.70
C VAL A 50 -17.09 -5.37 -14.77
N THR A 51 -16.04 -4.57 -14.85
CA THR A 51 -14.90 -4.77 -15.77
C THR A 51 -13.61 -4.72 -14.99
N VAL A 52 -12.73 -5.70 -15.20
CA VAL A 52 -11.44 -5.83 -14.51
C VAL A 52 -10.32 -5.92 -15.52
N GLU A 53 -9.33 -5.03 -15.38
CA GLU A 53 -8.08 -5.03 -16.14
C GLU A 53 -6.90 -5.25 -15.19
N GLY A 54 -5.83 -5.89 -15.68
CA GLY A 54 -4.61 -6.14 -14.90
C GLY A 54 -4.73 -7.36 -13.98
N GLU A 55 -4.30 -7.22 -12.73
CA GLU A 55 -4.27 -8.31 -11.75
C GLU A 55 -5.69 -8.87 -11.49
N GLY A 56 -5.82 -10.20 -11.61
CA GLY A 56 -7.10 -10.90 -11.44
C GLY A 56 -8.09 -10.80 -12.62
N ALA A 57 -7.72 -10.15 -13.73
CA ALA A 57 -8.55 -10.14 -14.94
C ALA A 57 -8.85 -11.57 -15.44
N GLY A 58 -10.12 -11.85 -15.73
CA GLY A 58 -10.61 -13.19 -16.10
C GLY A 58 -10.64 -14.23 -14.99
N GLN A 59 -10.24 -13.86 -13.76
CA GLN A 59 -10.24 -14.75 -12.58
C GLN A 59 -11.21 -14.27 -11.50
N LEU A 60 -11.37 -12.95 -11.33
CA LEU A 60 -12.30 -12.37 -10.37
C LEU A 60 -13.76 -12.46 -10.86
N PRO A 61 -14.73 -12.62 -9.94
CA PRO A 61 -16.15 -12.54 -10.29
C PRO A 61 -16.48 -11.16 -10.88
N VAL A 62 -17.42 -11.10 -11.83
CA VAL A 62 -17.82 -9.85 -12.52
C VAL A 62 -19.30 -9.51 -12.27
N ASP A 63 -19.82 -9.99 -11.15
CA ASP A 63 -21.18 -9.83 -10.67
C ASP A 63 -21.20 -9.20 -9.26
N ALA A 64 -22.30 -9.37 -8.54
CA ALA A 64 -22.48 -8.82 -7.19
C ALA A 64 -21.51 -9.42 -6.16
N ASP A 65 -20.88 -10.57 -6.43
CA ASP A 65 -19.92 -11.18 -5.54
C ASP A 65 -18.52 -10.53 -5.63
N HIS A 66 -18.29 -9.64 -6.59
CA HIS A 66 -17.05 -8.87 -6.68
C HIS A 66 -16.83 -8.03 -5.42
N LEU A 67 -15.66 -8.19 -4.78
CA LEU A 67 -15.35 -7.58 -3.47
C LEU A 67 -15.53 -6.05 -3.45
N VAL A 68 -15.05 -5.34 -4.48
CA VAL A 68 -15.28 -3.89 -4.66
C VAL A 68 -16.77 -3.54 -4.69
N VAL A 69 -17.61 -4.33 -5.36
CA VAL A 69 -19.07 -4.10 -5.43
C VAL A 69 -19.68 -4.25 -4.03
N ARG A 70 -19.36 -5.35 -3.34
CA ARG A 70 -19.84 -5.60 -1.96
C ARG A 70 -19.43 -4.48 -1.01
N ALA A 71 -18.19 -4.02 -1.09
CA ALA A 71 -17.68 -2.93 -0.25
C ALA A 71 -18.36 -1.59 -0.58
N LEU A 72 -18.54 -1.28 -1.87
CA LEU A 72 -19.25 -0.10 -2.31
C LEU A 72 -20.70 -0.08 -1.81
N GLU A 73 -21.43 -1.17 -2.01
CA GLU A 73 -22.81 -1.29 -1.53
C GLU A 73 -22.88 -1.16 0.00
N ARG A 74 -21.92 -1.77 0.72
CA ARG A 74 -21.83 -1.65 2.18
C ARG A 74 -21.59 -0.20 2.63
N GLY A 75 -20.78 0.55 1.89
CA GLY A 75 -20.53 1.98 2.13
C GLY A 75 -21.77 2.84 1.87
N LEU A 76 -22.44 2.64 0.74
CA LEU A 76 -23.71 3.31 0.44
C LEU A 76 -24.78 3.01 1.50
N GLN A 77 -24.88 1.75 1.92
CA GLN A 77 -25.79 1.32 2.98
C GLN A 77 -25.47 1.99 4.32
N ALA A 78 -24.19 2.17 4.67
CA ALA A 78 -23.77 2.83 5.90
C ALA A 78 -24.21 4.31 5.93
N VAL A 79 -24.28 4.96 4.77
CA VAL A 79 -24.80 6.33 4.61
C VAL A 79 -26.34 6.36 4.54
N GLY A 80 -26.99 5.21 4.35
CA GLY A 80 -28.45 5.10 4.24
C GLY A 80 -28.99 5.30 2.82
N VAL A 81 -28.13 5.15 1.81
CA VAL A 81 -28.48 5.29 0.38
C VAL A 81 -28.22 4.00 -0.40
N ARG A 82 -28.75 3.92 -1.62
CA ARG A 82 -28.52 2.83 -2.60
C ARG A 82 -28.32 3.42 -4.00
N ALA A 83 -27.67 2.66 -4.88
CA ALA A 83 -27.61 2.97 -6.31
C ALA A 83 -28.61 2.08 -7.08
N PRO A 84 -29.35 2.61 -8.07
CA PRO A 84 -30.28 1.80 -8.87
C PRO A 84 -29.56 0.85 -9.83
N GLY A 85 -28.41 1.30 -10.34
CA GLY A 85 -27.48 0.50 -11.10
C GLY A 85 -26.07 1.05 -11.01
N LEU A 86 -25.09 0.22 -11.38
CA LEU A 86 -23.67 0.50 -11.24
C LEU A 86 -22.89 -0.01 -12.44
N VAL A 87 -21.93 0.80 -12.88
CA VAL A 87 -20.84 0.38 -13.76
C VAL A 87 -19.55 0.53 -12.97
N VAL A 88 -18.85 -0.58 -12.72
CA VAL A 88 -17.62 -0.63 -11.94
C VAL A 88 -16.45 -1.04 -12.84
N ARG A 89 -15.40 -0.23 -12.86
CA ARG A 89 -14.19 -0.47 -13.64
C ARG A 89 -12.98 -0.51 -12.72
N CYS A 90 -12.32 -1.66 -12.68
CA CYS A 90 -11.16 -1.90 -11.84
C CYS A 90 -9.94 -2.04 -12.74
N ARG A 91 -8.92 -1.22 -12.51
CA ARG A 91 -7.59 -1.37 -13.11
C ARG A 91 -6.62 -1.73 -11.99
N ASN A 92 -6.33 -3.02 -11.89
CA ASN A 92 -5.59 -3.58 -10.77
C ASN A 92 -4.11 -3.73 -11.11
N ALA A 93 -3.24 -3.15 -10.30
CA ALA A 93 -1.80 -3.32 -10.38
C ALA A 93 -1.21 -4.01 -9.16
N ILE A 94 -1.96 -4.13 -8.06
CA ILE A 94 -1.50 -4.76 -6.82
C ILE A 94 -1.52 -6.29 -6.99
N PRO A 95 -0.39 -7.01 -6.84
CA PRO A 95 -0.35 -8.46 -6.99
C PRO A 95 -1.23 -9.19 -5.97
N HIS A 96 -2.12 -10.04 -6.47
CA HIS A 96 -3.03 -10.82 -5.61
C HIS A 96 -2.31 -11.96 -4.89
N SER A 97 -2.70 -12.22 -3.64
CA SER A 97 -2.16 -13.33 -2.84
C SER A 97 -0.63 -13.30 -2.74
N ARG A 98 -0.07 -12.08 -2.60
CA ARG A 98 1.37 -11.82 -2.45
C ARG A 98 1.76 -11.16 -1.13
N GLY A 99 0.82 -10.91 -0.23
CA GLY A 99 1.09 -10.17 1.01
C GLY A 99 1.20 -8.66 0.82
N LEU A 100 0.58 -8.11 -0.23
CA LEU A 100 0.57 -6.67 -0.57
C LEU A 100 -0.79 -5.99 -0.36
N GLY A 101 -1.66 -6.58 0.46
CA GLY A 101 -2.91 -5.94 0.90
C GLY A 101 -3.94 -5.73 -0.21
N SER A 102 -3.93 -6.50 -1.31
CA SER A 102 -4.87 -6.33 -2.43
C SER A 102 -6.36 -6.46 -2.01
N SER A 103 -6.71 -7.38 -1.12
CA SER A 103 -8.09 -7.52 -0.62
C SER A 103 -8.54 -6.25 0.12
N ALA A 104 -7.73 -5.82 1.10
CA ALA A 104 -7.97 -4.58 1.83
C ALA A 104 -8.05 -3.36 0.90
N ALA A 105 -7.17 -3.26 -0.11
CA ALA A 105 -7.20 -2.19 -1.10
C ALA A 105 -8.49 -2.20 -1.95
N ALA A 106 -8.98 -3.38 -2.34
CA ALA A 106 -10.26 -3.51 -3.05
C ALA A 106 -11.45 -3.07 -2.17
N VAL A 107 -11.48 -3.45 -0.89
CA VAL A 107 -12.53 -3.05 0.04
C VAL A 107 -12.49 -1.54 0.27
N VAL A 108 -11.33 -0.99 0.61
CA VAL A 108 -11.14 0.45 0.81
C VAL A 108 -11.46 1.23 -0.46
N GLY A 109 -11.11 0.71 -1.64
CA GLY A 109 -11.44 1.31 -2.92
C GLY A 109 -12.93 1.36 -3.22
N GLY A 110 -13.67 0.29 -2.90
CA GLY A 110 -15.12 0.28 -2.99
C GLY A 110 -15.78 1.31 -2.05
N LEU A 111 -15.33 1.37 -0.80
CA LEU A 111 -15.82 2.34 0.18
C LEU A 111 -15.47 3.79 -0.19
N ALA A 112 -14.25 4.03 -0.69
CA ALA A 112 -13.81 5.34 -1.16
C ALA A 112 -14.58 5.79 -2.41
N ALA A 113 -14.87 4.87 -3.33
CA ALA A 113 -15.73 5.14 -4.48
C ALA A 113 -17.17 5.48 -4.05
N ALA A 114 -17.72 4.74 -3.07
CA ALA A 114 -19.02 5.08 -2.46
C ALA A 114 -19.03 6.49 -1.88
N ASN A 115 -18.00 6.85 -1.10
CA ASN A 115 -17.83 8.21 -0.58
C ASN A 115 -17.74 9.25 -1.69
N GLY A 116 -17.01 8.96 -2.78
CA GLY A 116 -16.90 9.86 -3.93
C GLY A 116 -18.22 10.10 -4.66
N LEU A 117 -19.11 9.09 -4.71
CA LEU A 117 -20.47 9.25 -5.23
C LEU A 117 -21.33 10.10 -4.27
N VAL A 118 -21.29 9.78 -2.98
CA VAL A 118 -22.03 10.49 -1.91
C VAL A 118 -21.62 11.96 -1.82
N ALA A 119 -20.34 12.28 -1.98
CA ALA A 119 -19.80 13.65 -1.96
C ALA A 119 -20.35 14.57 -3.07
N GLN A 120 -21.04 14.00 -4.07
CA GLN A 120 -21.71 14.75 -5.14
C GLN A 120 -23.19 15.01 -4.85
N THR A 121 -23.63 14.67 -3.63
CA THR A 121 -25.00 14.83 -3.15
C THR A 121 -25.01 15.59 -1.82
N ASP A 122 -26.19 15.80 -1.24
CA ASP A 122 -26.33 16.45 0.08
C ASP A 122 -26.14 15.50 1.27
N TRP A 123 -25.84 14.21 1.01
CA TRP A 123 -25.60 13.21 2.04
C TRP A 123 -24.18 13.34 2.62
N GLN A 124 -24.04 13.05 3.91
CA GLN A 124 -22.74 13.08 4.58
C GLN A 124 -21.91 11.84 4.21
N THR A 125 -20.66 12.07 3.79
CA THR A 125 -19.69 11.01 3.52
C THR A 125 -19.23 10.33 4.80
N LEU A 126 -18.74 9.10 4.68
CA LEU A 126 -18.09 8.40 5.78
C LEU A 126 -16.76 9.08 6.13
N ASP A 127 -16.45 9.21 7.40
CA ASP A 127 -15.13 9.67 7.87
C ASP A 127 -14.10 8.53 7.92
N ASP A 128 -12.83 8.87 8.18
CA ASP A 128 -11.73 7.88 8.21
C ASP A 128 -11.96 6.79 9.26
N THR A 129 -12.58 7.12 10.40
CA THR A 129 -12.88 6.14 11.45
C THR A 129 -13.91 5.12 10.96
N GLN A 130 -14.95 5.59 10.28
CA GLN A 130 -15.97 4.74 9.67
C GLN A 130 -15.40 3.91 8.52
N LEU A 131 -14.53 4.49 7.68
CA LEU A 131 -13.85 3.76 6.60
C LEU A 131 -12.96 2.64 7.16
N ILE A 132 -12.16 2.91 8.20
CA ILE A 132 -11.33 1.91 8.88
C ILE A 132 -12.20 0.81 9.47
N GLN A 133 -13.28 1.16 10.19
CA GLN A 133 -14.17 0.17 10.78
C GLN A 133 -14.78 -0.73 9.70
N LEU A 134 -15.43 -0.15 8.70
CA LEU A 134 -16.13 -0.90 7.66
C LEU A 134 -15.19 -1.76 6.85
N SER A 135 -14.00 -1.27 6.50
CA SER A 135 -13.03 -2.06 5.74
C SER A 135 -12.44 -3.20 6.57
N SER A 136 -12.15 -2.95 7.85
CA SER A 136 -11.62 -3.96 8.76
C SER A 136 -12.64 -5.06 9.08
N ASP A 137 -13.95 -4.76 9.07
CA ASP A 137 -15.00 -5.76 9.21
C ASP A 137 -14.97 -6.83 8.09
N PHE A 138 -14.51 -6.48 6.87
CA PHE A 138 -14.33 -7.46 5.78
C PHE A 138 -13.09 -8.33 5.98
N GLU A 139 -11.98 -7.74 6.41
CA GLU A 139 -10.67 -8.40 6.50
C GLU A 139 -10.51 -9.19 7.81
N GLY A 140 -11.20 -8.77 8.87
CA GLY A 140 -11.06 -9.28 10.24
C GLY A 140 -9.88 -8.69 11.01
N HIS A 141 -8.99 -7.94 10.35
CA HIS A 141 -7.85 -7.25 10.94
C HIS A 141 -7.64 -5.86 10.31
N PRO A 142 -7.18 -4.86 11.09
CA PRO A 142 -7.19 -3.47 10.64
C PRO A 142 -5.90 -2.96 9.98
N ASP A 143 -4.78 -3.68 10.06
CA ASP A 143 -3.46 -3.19 9.65
C ASP A 143 -3.37 -2.79 8.17
N ASN A 144 -3.72 -3.69 7.24
CA ASN A 144 -3.71 -3.42 5.81
C ASN A 144 -4.79 -2.40 5.42
N ALA A 145 -5.98 -2.51 6.02
CA ALA A 145 -7.13 -1.66 5.73
C ALA A 145 -6.86 -0.21 6.18
N ALA A 146 -6.39 -0.01 7.40
CA ALA A 146 -6.03 1.31 7.92
C ALA A 146 -4.88 1.95 7.15
N ALA A 147 -3.87 1.17 6.73
CA ALA A 147 -2.80 1.69 5.88
C ALA A 147 -3.35 2.16 4.51
N ALA A 148 -4.30 1.44 3.93
CA ALA A 148 -4.93 1.83 2.67
C ALA A 148 -5.85 3.06 2.81
N VAL A 149 -6.50 3.26 3.96
CA VAL A 149 -7.33 4.44 4.25
C VAL A 149 -6.48 5.68 4.53
N LEU A 150 -5.54 5.59 5.49
CA LEU A 150 -4.80 6.73 6.01
C LEU A 150 -3.53 7.06 5.20
N GLY A 151 -3.03 6.10 4.44
CA GLY A 151 -1.70 6.18 3.82
C GLY A 151 -0.57 6.13 4.86
N GLY A 152 0.67 6.18 4.36
CA GLY A 152 1.86 6.17 5.20
C GLY A 152 1.98 4.91 6.07
N ALA A 153 2.68 5.03 7.20
CA ALA A 153 2.73 3.99 8.23
C ALA A 153 1.58 4.19 9.22
N VAL A 154 1.05 3.12 9.81
CA VAL A 154 -0.03 3.17 10.80
C VAL A 154 0.23 2.22 11.95
N VAL A 155 -0.28 2.58 13.14
CA VAL A 155 -0.49 1.64 14.25
C VAL A 155 -1.99 1.43 14.37
N SER A 156 -2.43 0.19 14.21
CA SER A 156 -3.84 -0.20 14.33
C SER A 156 -4.05 -1.14 15.51
N TRP A 157 -5.26 -1.13 16.06
CA TRP A 157 -5.65 -2.00 17.17
C TRP A 157 -7.13 -2.36 17.10
N VAL A 158 -7.50 -3.39 17.86
CA VAL A 158 -8.88 -3.85 18.02
C VAL A 158 -9.27 -3.71 19.47
N ASP A 159 -10.28 -2.90 19.75
CA ASP A 159 -10.95 -2.89 21.05
C ASP A 159 -12.03 -3.99 21.06
N ARG A 160 -11.89 -4.94 22.00
CA ARG A 160 -12.77 -6.10 22.19
C ARG A 160 -13.62 -6.01 23.46
N SER A 161 -13.70 -4.82 24.07
CA SER A 161 -14.47 -4.62 25.31
C SER A 161 -15.99 -4.68 25.12
N GLY A 162 -16.49 -4.48 23.89
CA GLY A 162 -17.91 -4.55 23.54
C GLY A 162 -18.32 -5.80 22.76
N ASP A 163 -19.61 -5.89 22.44
CA ASP A 163 -20.21 -7.04 21.72
C ASP A 163 -19.64 -7.25 20.31
N HIS A 164 -19.14 -6.19 19.68
CA HIS A 164 -18.54 -6.22 18.35
C HIS A 164 -17.14 -5.58 18.39
N PRO A 165 -16.17 -6.12 17.62
CA PRO A 165 -14.83 -5.55 17.56
C PRO A 165 -14.86 -4.13 16.99
N ARG A 166 -14.21 -3.20 17.69
CA ARG A 166 -13.99 -1.84 17.19
C ARG A 166 -12.57 -1.71 16.67
N TYR A 167 -12.44 -1.37 15.40
CA TYR A 167 -11.17 -1.22 14.71
C TYR A 167 -10.79 0.25 14.66
N ALA A 168 -9.55 0.56 15.06
CA ALA A 168 -9.02 1.91 15.04
C ALA A 168 -7.55 1.92 14.64
N ALA A 169 -7.09 3.06 14.14
CA ALA A 169 -5.69 3.25 13.80
C ALA A 169 -5.28 4.71 13.93
N VAL A 170 -3.98 4.93 14.11
CA VAL A 170 -3.35 6.25 14.08
C VAL A 170 -2.20 6.25 13.06
N PRO A 171 -2.00 7.35 12.33
CA PRO A 171 -0.89 7.46 11.40
C PRO A 171 0.44 7.67 12.13
N LEU A 172 1.50 7.13 11.54
CA LEU A 172 2.89 7.39 11.89
C LEU A 172 3.56 8.14 10.75
N ARG A 173 4.31 9.18 11.08
CA ARG A 173 5.17 9.86 10.12
C ARG A 173 6.42 9.03 9.86
N LEU A 174 6.46 8.36 8.72
CA LEU A 174 7.65 7.62 8.29
C LEU A 174 8.84 8.58 8.13
N HIS A 175 10.00 8.16 8.64
CA HIS A 175 11.24 8.91 8.53
C HIS A 175 11.60 9.08 7.04
N PRO A 176 11.92 10.29 6.56
CA PRO A 176 12.06 10.59 5.13
C PRO A 176 13.20 9.82 4.45
N ASP A 177 14.24 9.45 5.21
CA ASP A 177 15.36 8.66 4.69
C ASP A 177 15.05 7.17 4.51
N ILE A 178 13.88 6.68 4.96
CA ILE A 178 13.52 5.27 4.79
C ILE A 178 13.03 5.04 3.37
N HIS A 179 13.79 4.21 2.63
CA HIS A 179 13.44 3.71 1.32
C HIS A 179 12.92 2.28 1.39
N LEU A 180 11.80 2.02 0.71
CA LEU A 180 11.13 0.72 0.69
C LEU A 180 11.40 0.00 -0.63
N TYR A 181 11.69 -1.30 -0.54
CA TYR A 181 11.83 -2.20 -1.68
C TYR A 181 11.04 -3.47 -1.42
N CYS A 182 10.26 -3.90 -2.40
CA CYS A 182 9.52 -5.15 -2.29
C CYS A 182 10.06 -6.17 -3.29
N ALA A 183 10.38 -7.36 -2.79
CA ALA A 183 10.63 -8.55 -3.59
C ALA A 183 9.34 -9.36 -3.66
N VAL A 184 8.73 -9.39 -4.85
CA VAL A 184 7.48 -10.10 -5.10
C VAL A 184 7.81 -11.38 -5.89
N PRO A 185 7.65 -12.56 -5.28
CA PRO A 185 7.89 -13.83 -5.96
C PRO A 185 6.73 -14.17 -6.91
N GLU A 186 6.89 -15.18 -7.77
CA GLU A 186 5.84 -15.63 -8.69
C GLU A 186 4.85 -16.61 -8.04
N GLU A 187 5.16 -17.17 -6.87
CA GLU A 187 4.31 -18.12 -6.15
C GLU A 187 3.18 -17.43 -5.36
N ARG A 188 1.97 -18.00 -5.42
CA ARG A 188 0.81 -17.57 -4.63
C ARG A 188 0.87 -18.17 -3.24
N SER A 189 0.59 -17.34 -2.21
CA SER A 189 0.37 -17.80 -0.85
C SER A 189 -1.06 -17.44 -0.43
N LEU A 190 -1.81 -18.41 0.07
CA LEU A 190 -3.11 -18.16 0.68
C LEU A 190 -2.87 -17.74 2.13
N THR A 191 -3.31 -16.54 2.48
CA THR A 191 -3.19 -15.95 3.83
C THR A 191 -3.83 -16.83 4.90
N ALA A 192 -4.90 -17.56 4.55
CA ALA A 192 -5.57 -18.49 5.44
C ALA A 192 -4.67 -19.69 5.81
N GLU A 193 -3.96 -20.27 4.83
CA GLU A 193 -3.10 -21.44 5.03
C GLU A 193 -1.88 -21.09 5.90
N THR A 194 -1.36 -19.87 5.78
CA THR A 194 -0.22 -19.41 6.60
C THR A 194 -0.62 -18.96 8.00
N ARG A 195 -1.91 -18.65 8.26
CA ARG A 195 -2.42 -18.42 9.62
C ARG A 195 -2.55 -19.73 10.42
N VAL A 196 -2.84 -20.86 9.78
CA VAL A 196 -2.92 -22.19 10.43
C VAL A 196 -1.58 -22.64 11.04
N LEU A 197 -0.47 -22.11 10.54
CA LEU A 197 0.88 -22.44 11.02
C LEU A 197 1.24 -21.76 12.35
N LEU A 198 0.44 -20.80 12.83
CA LEU A 198 0.75 -20.06 14.04
C LEU A 198 0.33 -20.86 15.28
N PRO A 199 1.23 -21.03 16.28
CA PRO A 199 0.90 -21.76 17.48
C PRO A 199 -0.13 -21.00 18.31
N ALA A 200 -1.04 -21.72 18.96
CA ALA A 200 -2.03 -21.13 19.85
C ALA A 200 -1.41 -20.49 21.12
N GLN A 201 -0.20 -20.91 21.48
CA GLN A 201 0.53 -20.43 22.65
C GLN A 201 1.97 -20.12 22.26
N VAL A 202 2.53 -19.07 22.85
CA VAL A 202 3.93 -18.68 22.71
C VAL A 202 4.55 -18.52 24.09
N SER A 203 5.86 -18.66 24.19
CA SER A 203 6.54 -18.46 25.47
C SER A 203 6.43 -16.99 25.91
N HIS A 204 6.46 -16.75 27.21
CA HIS A 204 6.50 -15.39 27.72
C HIS A 204 7.79 -14.66 27.30
N ASP A 205 8.88 -15.38 27.06
CA ASP A 205 10.13 -14.82 26.55
C ASP A 205 9.97 -14.30 25.12
N ASP A 206 9.35 -15.09 24.24
CA ASP A 206 9.07 -14.68 22.86
C ASP A 206 8.09 -13.50 22.81
N ALA A 207 7.06 -13.53 23.66
CA ALA A 207 6.12 -12.43 23.81
C ALA A 207 6.83 -11.13 24.23
N ARG A 208 7.67 -11.19 25.27
CA ARG A 208 8.47 -10.03 25.72
C ARG A 208 9.42 -9.55 24.64
N PHE A 209 10.07 -10.46 23.92
CA PHE A 209 10.96 -10.12 22.82
C PHE A 209 10.22 -9.29 21.78
N ASN A 210 9.09 -9.80 21.26
CA ASN A 210 8.30 -9.09 20.26
C ASN A 210 7.73 -7.77 20.76
N VAL A 211 7.24 -7.69 21.99
CA VAL A 211 6.78 -6.42 22.59
C VAL A 211 7.90 -5.38 22.57
N SER A 212 9.13 -5.76 22.96
CA SER A 212 10.28 -4.85 22.92
C SER A 212 10.61 -4.40 21.50
N ARG A 213 10.51 -5.31 20.51
CA ARG A 213 10.82 -5.02 19.11
C ARG A 213 9.77 -4.15 18.45
N THR A 214 8.48 -4.36 18.73
CA THR A 214 7.40 -3.52 18.22
C THR A 214 7.47 -2.09 18.77
N ALA A 215 7.77 -1.93 20.06
CA ALA A 215 8.00 -0.61 20.65
C ALA A 215 9.20 0.09 19.98
N LEU A 216 10.29 -0.64 19.76
CA LEU A 216 11.46 -0.13 19.04
C LEU A 216 11.16 0.19 17.58
N LEU A 217 10.29 -0.57 16.92
CA LEU A 217 9.91 -0.41 15.52
C LEU A 217 9.21 0.92 15.27
N VAL A 218 8.33 1.35 16.16
CA VAL A 218 7.70 2.67 16.06
C VAL A 218 8.78 3.76 16.05
N VAL A 219 9.71 3.73 17.01
CA VAL A 219 10.83 4.68 17.08
C VAL A 219 11.74 4.58 15.84
N ALA A 220 12.01 3.37 15.35
CA ALA A 220 12.87 3.16 14.19
C ALA A 220 12.24 3.69 12.89
N LEU A 221 10.92 3.53 12.73
CA LEU A 221 10.20 4.02 11.56
C LEU A 221 10.05 5.54 11.55
N THR A 222 10.05 6.21 12.70
CA THR A 222 9.78 7.66 12.79
C THR A 222 11.03 8.51 13.00
N GLU A 223 11.98 8.07 13.83
CA GLU A 223 13.05 8.90 14.37
C GLU A 223 14.45 8.29 14.25
N ARG A 224 14.57 6.97 14.41
CA ARG A 224 15.86 6.26 14.52
C ARG A 224 15.99 5.13 13.51
N PRO A 225 16.02 5.44 12.21
CA PRO A 225 16.06 4.41 11.17
C PRO A 225 17.34 3.55 11.21
N ASP A 226 18.38 3.98 11.93
CA ASP A 226 19.55 3.16 12.25
C ASP A 226 19.22 1.91 13.08
N LEU A 227 18.09 1.91 13.80
CA LEU A 227 17.63 0.80 14.64
C LEU A 227 16.76 -0.21 13.88
N LEU A 228 16.48 0.01 12.58
CA LEU A 228 15.59 -0.84 11.79
C LEU A 228 16.00 -2.32 11.80
N MET A 229 17.29 -2.63 11.81
CA MET A 229 17.77 -4.02 11.85
C MET A 229 17.28 -4.75 13.10
N ALA A 230 17.49 -4.17 14.29
CA ALA A 230 17.02 -4.76 15.54
C ALA A 230 15.48 -4.74 15.60
N ALA A 231 14.87 -3.61 15.23
CA ALA A 231 13.44 -3.39 15.36
C ALA A 231 12.56 -4.28 14.48
N THR A 232 13.12 -4.86 13.42
CA THR A 232 12.41 -5.77 12.49
C THR A 232 12.59 -7.25 12.81
N GLU A 233 13.21 -7.58 13.95
CA GLU A 233 13.27 -8.94 14.45
C GLU A 233 11.91 -9.41 14.96
N ASP A 234 11.58 -10.66 14.67
CA ASP A 234 10.31 -11.28 15.06
C ASP A 234 10.54 -12.75 15.40
N VAL A 235 9.86 -13.20 16.45
CA VAL A 235 9.80 -14.60 16.85
C VAL A 235 8.37 -15.15 16.93
N LEU A 236 7.34 -14.35 16.63
CA LEU A 236 5.95 -14.76 16.79
C LEU A 236 5.30 -15.32 15.52
N HIS A 237 5.72 -14.89 14.32
CA HIS A 237 5.10 -15.39 13.08
C HIS A 237 6.06 -15.72 11.95
N GLN A 238 7.17 -15.00 11.78
CA GLN A 238 8.08 -15.22 10.65
C GLN A 238 8.79 -16.58 10.74
N PRO A 239 9.36 -17.00 11.90
CA PRO A 239 9.94 -18.34 12.01
C PRO A 239 8.95 -19.48 11.75
N GLN A 240 7.70 -19.31 12.20
CA GLN A 240 6.62 -20.29 12.09
C GLN A 240 6.13 -20.42 10.64
N ARG A 241 6.14 -19.31 9.89
CA ARG A 241 5.78 -19.28 8.46
C ARG A 241 6.92 -19.73 7.53
N ALA A 242 8.16 -19.72 8.00
CA ALA A 242 9.33 -20.03 7.18
C ALA A 242 9.29 -21.40 6.49
N PRO A 243 8.84 -22.51 7.11
CA PRO A 243 8.78 -23.81 6.46
C PRO A 243 7.82 -23.87 5.26
N ALA A 244 6.75 -23.07 5.26
CA ALA A 244 5.79 -23.02 4.16
C ALA A 244 6.25 -22.12 3.01
N MET A 245 7.22 -21.23 3.24
CA MET A 245 7.75 -20.32 2.23
C MET A 245 9.30 -20.29 2.30
N PRO A 246 9.97 -21.43 2.01
CA PRO A 246 11.40 -21.58 2.22
C PRO A 246 12.23 -20.58 1.40
N ALA A 247 11.83 -20.29 0.15
CA ALA A 247 12.51 -19.31 -0.70
C ALA A 247 12.43 -17.89 -0.11
N SER A 248 11.25 -17.44 0.32
CA SER A 248 11.08 -16.13 0.98
C SER A 248 11.86 -16.05 2.29
N ALA A 249 11.86 -17.13 3.07
CA ALA A 249 12.58 -17.19 4.34
C ALA A 249 14.10 -17.17 4.15
N GLU A 250 14.64 -17.91 3.18
CA GLU A 250 16.05 -17.86 2.80
C GLU A 250 16.44 -16.46 2.33
N TYR A 251 15.60 -15.85 1.50
CA TYR A 251 15.83 -14.52 0.98
C TYR A 251 15.86 -13.45 2.06
N LEU A 252 14.89 -13.47 2.97
CA LEU A 252 14.84 -12.60 4.15
C LEU A 252 16.13 -12.77 4.97
N ARG A 253 16.56 -14.00 5.25
CA ARG A 253 17.82 -14.27 5.98
C ARG A 253 19.03 -13.73 5.23
N LEU A 254 19.09 -13.87 3.91
CA LEU A 254 20.17 -13.33 3.08
C LEU A 254 20.26 -11.81 3.20
N LEU A 255 19.15 -11.09 3.06
CA LEU A 255 19.09 -9.64 3.21
C LEU A 255 19.58 -9.20 4.60
N ARG A 256 19.10 -9.85 5.66
CA ARG A 256 19.52 -9.55 7.04
C ARG A 256 21.00 -9.83 7.29
N ARG A 257 21.58 -10.90 6.72
CA ARG A 257 23.04 -11.17 6.76
C ARG A 257 23.86 -10.06 6.09
N HIS A 258 23.29 -9.36 5.12
CA HIS A 258 23.89 -8.20 4.47
C HIS A 258 23.50 -6.86 5.12
N ASN A 259 23.00 -6.88 6.35
CA ASN A 259 22.61 -5.70 7.12
C ASN A 259 21.51 -4.85 6.43
N VAL A 260 20.57 -5.53 5.76
CA VAL A 260 19.36 -4.91 5.21
C VAL A 260 18.17 -5.32 6.07
N ALA A 261 17.47 -4.34 6.64
CA ALA A 261 16.29 -4.60 7.48
C ALA A 261 15.17 -5.11 6.59
N ALA A 262 14.84 -6.40 6.71
CA ALA A 262 13.86 -7.07 5.87
C ALA A 262 12.91 -7.92 6.70
N THR A 263 11.65 -7.97 6.25
CA THR A 263 10.55 -8.68 6.90
C THR A 263 9.66 -9.32 5.85
N LEU A 264 8.87 -10.32 6.25
CA LEU A 264 7.74 -10.75 5.44
C LEU A 264 6.73 -9.58 5.31
N SER A 265 6.21 -9.38 4.11
CA SER A 265 5.12 -8.43 3.86
C SER A 265 3.80 -9.11 4.22
N GLY A 266 3.20 -8.72 5.35
CA GLY A 266 2.04 -9.41 5.90
C GLY A 266 2.34 -10.89 6.17
N ALA A 267 1.58 -11.79 5.54
CA ALA A 267 1.79 -13.23 5.63
C ALA A 267 2.72 -13.80 4.55
N GLY A 268 3.32 -12.96 3.71
CA GLY A 268 4.14 -13.40 2.57
C GLY A 268 3.32 -13.76 1.33
N PRO A 269 3.99 -14.26 0.27
CA PRO A 269 5.39 -14.64 0.22
C PRO A 269 6.32 -13.47 -0.12
N SER A 270 5.80 -12.25 -0.34
CA SER A 270 6.65 -11.08 -0.58
C SER A 270 7.49 -10.72 0.64
N VAL A 271 8.68 -10.19 0.38
CA VAL A 271 9.59 -9.66 1.39
C VAL A 271 9.73 -8.16 1.17
N ILE A 272 9.51 -7.38 2.22
CA ILE A 272 9.74 -5.94 2.21
C ILE A 272 11.09 -5.64 2.89
N ALA A 273 11.88 -4.78 2.25
CA ALA A 273 13.16 -4.31 2.75
C ALA A 273 13.10 -2.79 2.97
N MET A 274 13.66 -2.35 4.09
CA MET A 274 13.73 -0.95 4.53
C MET A 274 15.20 -0.57 4.68
N THR A 275 15.61 0.56 4.09
CA THR A 275 16.99 1.03 4.15
C THR A 275 17.08 2.55 4.12
N THR A 276 18.10 3.11 4.77
CA THR A 276 18.47 4.53 4.70
C THR A 276 19.42 4.86 3.56
N ALA A 277 19.96 3.84 2.88
CA ALA A 277 20.85 4.06 1.76
C ALA A 277 20.04 4.44 0.51
N ALA A 278 20.38 5.57 -0.10
CA ALA A 278 19.82 5.98 -1.38
C ALA A 278 20.29 5.01 -2.48
N GLY A 279 19.42 4.08 -2.89
CA GLY A 279 19.67 3.18 -4.00
C GLY A 279 19.11 1.78 -3.76
N CYS A 280 18.50 1.22 -4.81
CA CYS A 280 18.02 -0.15 -4.76
C CYS A 280 19.20 -1.08 -4.43
N PRO A 281 19.06 -1.98 -3.44
CA PRO A 281 20.12 -2.91 -3.07
C PRO A 281 20.66 -3.79 -4.23
N ARG A 282 19.97 -3.79 -5.39
CA ARG A 282 20.36 -4.37 -6.69
C ARG A 282 21.85 -4.30 -7.05
N ARG A 283 22.56 -3.20 -6.78
CA ARG A 283 23.97 -3.03 -7.26
C ARG A 283 25.02 -3.77 -6.42
N ARG A 284 24.73 -4.20 -5.19
CA ARG A 284 25.71 -4.90 -4.34
C ARG A 284 25.71 -6.43 -4.50
N TRP A 285 24.76 -6.99 -5.27
CA TRP A 285 24.61 -8.44 -5.46
C TRP A 285 24.83 -8.89 -6.91
N SER A 286 25.85 -8.34 -7.60
CA SER A 286 26.27 -8.80 -8.93
C SER A 286 26.73 -10.27 -8.99
N THR A 287 26.68 -10.98 -7.87
CA THR A 287 26.82 -12.43 -7.81
C THR A 287 25.82 -12.95 -6.77
N PRO A 288 24.70 -13.59 -7.15
CA PRO A 288 24.05 -14.49 -6.22
C PRO A 288 25.07 -15.55 -5.81
N PRO A 289 25.17 -15.94 -4.51
CA PRO A 289 25.80 -17.22 -4.18
C PRO A 289 25.12 -18.28 -5.05
N GLN A 290 25.87 -19.23 -5.61
CA GLN A 290 25.38 -20.30 -6.48
C GLN A 290 24.34 -21.20 -5.79
N ALA A 291 23.13 -20.67 -5.63
CA ALA A 291 21.91 -21.36 -5.30
C ALA A 291 20.85 -20.72 -6.19
N ASP A 292 20.15 -21.55 -6.95
CA ASP A 292 19.09 -21.16 -7.88
C ASP A 292 17.97 -20.40 -7.14
N LEU A 293 18.15 -19.09 -6.95
CA LEU A 293 17.09 -18.24 -6.44
C LEU A 293 16.07 -18.00 -7.58
N PRO A 294 14.77 -18.25 -7.34
CA PRO A 294 13.75 -18.01 -8.36
C PRO A 294 13.77 -16.55 -8.81
N SER A 295 13.34 -16.32 -10.05
CA SER A 295 13.31 -15.02 -10.73
C SER A 295 12.37 -14.02 -10.02
N SER A 296 12.77 -13.49 -8.87
CA SER A 296 11.98 -12.52 -8.13
C SER A 296 12.05 -11.15 -8.80
N ARG A 297 10.89 -10.58 -9.11
CA ARG A 297 10.79 -9.23 -9.65
C ARG A 297 10.86 -8.24 -8.49
N TRP A 298 11.96 -7.50 -8.42
CA TRP A 298 12.06 -6.35 -7.52
C TRP A 298 11.25 -5.18 -8.07
N LEU A 299 10.23 -4.75 -7.33
CA LEU A 299 9.50 -3.52 -7.60
C LEU A 299 10.01 -2.42 -6.64
N PRO A 300 10.46 -1.25 -7.13
CA PRO A 300 10.64 -0.10 -6.25
C PRO A 300 9.28 0.19 -5.61
N ALA A 301 9.22 0.19 -4.27
CA ALA A 301 7.98 0.45 -3.54
C ALA A 301 7.79 1.95 -3.21
N ASN A 302 8.78 2.78 -3.59
CA ASN A 302 8.76 4.22 -3.48
C ASN A 302 9.03 4.85 -4.85
N GLU A 303 7.98 5.34 -5.51
CA GLU A 303 8.04 6.47 -6.44
C GLU A 303 6.64 7.09 -6.54
N PHE A 304 6.18 7.74 -5.46
CA PHE A 304 5.52 9.05 -5.39
C PHE A 304 5.07 9.32 -3.94
N ALA A 305 5.21 10.59 -3.55
CA ALA A 305 4.78 11.13 -2.27
C ALA A 305 3.31 10.79 -1.98
N GLY A 306 3.00 10.59 -0.69
CA GLY A 306 1.64 10.70 -0.21
C GLY A 306 0.96 11.94 -0.78
N VAL A 307 -0.34 11.81 -1.00
CA VAL A 307 -1.32 12.88 -1.23
C VAL A 307 -0.69 14.28 -1.19
N ARG A 308 -0.31 14.81 -2.36
CA ARG A 308 0.11 16.22 -2.44
C ARG A 308 -1.09 17.07 -2.06
N GLU A 309 -0.96 17.90 -1.03
CA GLU A 309 -1.84 19.06 -0.83
C GLU A 309 -1.90 19.83 -2.16
N SER A 310 -3.10 19.92 -2.74
CA SER A 310 -3.35 20.78 -3.89
C SER A 310 -3.98 22.08 -3.39
N PRO A 311 -3.52 23.25 -3.87
CA PRO A 311 -3.90 24.55 -3.34
C PRO A 311 -5.39 24.85 -3.57
N SER A 312 -5.98 25.52 -2.59
CA SER A 312 -7.37 25.95 -2.53
C SER A 312 -7.83 26.80 -3.74
N ARG A 313 -9.05 26.51 -4.20
CA ARG A 313 -10.01 27.35 -4.97
C ARG A 313 -9.51 27.99 -6.28
N VAL A 314 -10.07 27.53 -7.41
CA VAL A 314 -10.93 28.25 -8.39
C VAL A 314 -10.83 27.50 -9.73
N ASP A 315 -11.89 26.80 -10.12
CA ASP A 315 -12.66 26.98 -11.37
C ASP A 315 -13.52 25.72 -11.66
N GLN A 316 -14.75 25.96 -12.12
CA GLN A 316 -15.80 24.96 -12.32
C GLN A 316 -15.65 24.24 -13.67
N GLN A 317 -16.11 22.98 -13.70
CA GLN A 317 -16.31 22.07 -14.85
C GLN A 317 -15.18 21.07 -15.17
N ARG A 318 -15.61 19.79 -15.23
CA ARG A 318 -14.95 18.54 -15.65
C ARG A 318 -14.30 17.67 -14.54
N GLY A 319 -14.85 16.45 -14.40
CA GLY A 319 -14.22 15.22 -13.91
C GLY A 319 -13.40 15.32 -12.62
N ARG A 320 -14.04 15.15 -11.46
CA ARG A 320 -13.32 15.11 -10.17
C ARG A 320 -12.68 13.74 -9.94
N ARG A 321 -11.36 13.69 -9.86
CA ARG A 321 -10.63 12.65 -9.10
C ARG A 321 -10.84 12.93 -7.63
N VAL A 322 -11.31 11.95 -6.86
CA VAL A 322 -11.42 12.07 -5.40
C VAL A 322 -10.16 11.43 -4.81
N CYS A 323 -9.23 12.27 -4.36
CA CYS A 323 -8.20 11.85 -3.42
C CYS A 323 -8.75 12.08 -2.01
N LEU A 324 -8.72 11.05 -1.16
CA LEU A 324 -9.02 11.19 0.27
C LEU A 324 -8.00 12.18 0.87
N LEU A 325 -8.50 13.28 1.42
CA LEU A 325 -7.72 14.28 2.15
C LEU A 325 -8.27 14.35 3.59
N PRO A 326 -7.40 14.44 4.61
CA PRO A 326 -7.85 14.55 6.00
C PRO A 326 -8.50 15.91 6.28
N ALA A 327 -9.58 15.90 7.07
CA ALA A 327 -10.27 17.10 7.52
C ALA A 327 -9.65 17.64 8.83
N GLY A 328 -9.22 18.91 8.85
CA GLY A 328 -8.72 19.55 10.06
C GLY A 328 -8.55 21.07 9.98
N MET A 329 -9.56 21.78 10.51
CA MET A 329 -9.58 23.11 11.15
C MET A 329 -10.32 24.24 10.41
N GLY A 330 -11.51 24.56 10.94
CA GLY A 330 -12.26 25.80 10.71
C GLY A 330 -12.10 26.80 11.86
N ALA A 331 -12.21 28.08 11.48
CA ALA A 331 -12.19 29.34 12.26
C ALA A 331 -10.81 29.76 12.81
N ILE A 332 -10.27 30.95 12.49
CA ILE A 332 -10.85 32.29 12.71
C ILE A 332 -10.49 33.27 11.55
N LEU A 333 -11.48 34.07 11.15
CA LEU A 333 -11.39 35.25 10.25
C LEU A 333 -10.78 36.47 10.96
N GLY A 334 -9.96 37.27 10.26
CA GLY A 334 -9.64 38.63 10.69
C GLY A 334 -8.60 39.39 9.86
N ALA A 335 -9.08 40.23 8.94
CA ALA A 335 -8.47 41.44 8.38
C ALA A 335 -7.32 41.33 7.34
N VAL A 336 -7.71 41.56 6.08
CA VAL A 336 -6.86 42.16 5.03
C VAL A 336 -7.01 43.68 5.13
N GLN A 337 -5.91 44.42 5.32
CA GLN A 337 -5.71 45.70 4.65
C GLN A 337 -4.29 46.25 4.80
N GLN A 338 -3.75 46.65 3.64
CA GLN A 338 -2.74 47.68 3.39
C GLN A 338 -1.23 47.36 3.38
N SER A 339 -0.61 47.91 2.32
CA SER A 339 0.79 48.31 2.13
C SER A 339 1.69 47.27 1.44
N GLN A 340 1.85 47.35 0.11
CA GLN A 340 2.76 48.21 -0.66
C GLN A 340 4.23 47.75 -0.66
N HIS A 341 4.70 47.48 -1.88
CA HIS A 341 6.08 47.47 -2.39
C HIS A 341 7.14 46.58 -1.71
N LEU A 342 7.72 45.63 -2.44
CA LEU A 342 9.13 45.72 -2.92
C LEU A 342 9.55 44.46 -3.74
N HIS A 343 10.11 44.73 -4.92
CA HIS A 343 11.13 44.03 -5.71
C HIS A 343 11.00 42.57 -6.19
N LEU A 344 10.83 42.47 -7.51
CA LEU A 344 11.31 41.41 -8.41
C LEU A 344 12.83 41.52 -8.63
N HIS A 345 13.60 40.43 -8.47
CA HIS A 345 14.70 39.95 -9.34
C HIS A 345 15.25 38.57 -8.82
N PRO A 346 16.00 37.77 -9.61
CA PRO A 346 15.64 36.40 -9.95
C PRO A 346 16.76 35.40 -9.60
N TYR A 347 16.44 34.12 -9.43
CA TYR A 347 17.40 33.05 -9.69
C TYR A 347 16.70 31.93 -10.46
N CYS A 348 16.82 32.01 -11.78
CA CYS A 348 16.66 30.90 -12.72
C CYS A 348 18.03 30.71 -13.38
N LEU A 349 18.70 29.60 -13.07
CA LEU A 349 19.79 28.97 -13.84
C LEU A 349 19.81 27.51 -13.35
N ALA A 350 19.15 26.59 -14.05
CA ALA A 350 19.63 25.87 -15.23
C ALA A 350 20.28 24.53 -14.86
N ALA A 351 19.57 23.43 -15.13
CA ALA A 351 20.16 22.22 -15.68
C ALA A 351 19.05 21.42 -16.39
N ARG A 352 18.94 21.64 -17.70
CA ARG A 352 18.33 20.68 -18.63
C ARG A 352 19.16 19.40 -18.56
N THR A 353 18.53 18.25 -18.41
CA THR A 353 19.07 17.01 -18.98
C THR A 353 17.95 16.23 -19.67
N THR A 354 18.13 16.15 -20.97
CA THR A 354 17.44 15.35 -21.97
C THR A 354 17.57 13.85 -21.66
N PRO A 355 16.60 12.99 -22.00
CA PRO A 355 16.76 11.54 -21.87
C PRO A 355 17.76 11.03 -22.93
N ILE A 356 18.85 10.41 -22.47
CA ILE A 356 19.78 9.67 -23.33
C ILE A 356 19.20 8.26 -23.55
N LEU A 357 18.78 8.01 -24.79
CA LEU A 357 18.60 6.68 -25.36
C LEU A 357 19.93 5.91 -25.27
N LEU A 358 19.99 4.88 -24.43
CA LEU A 358 21.14 3.98 -24.31
C LEU A 358 20.81 2.64 -24.95
N VAL A 359 20.75 2.62 -26.29
CA VAL A 359 20.52 1.38 -27.08
C VAL A 359 21.77 0.95 -27.88
N ASP A 360 22.79 1.80 -28.05
CA ASP A 360 23.95 1.46 -28.90
C ASP A 360 25.23 1.04 -28.17
N GLU A 361 25.31 1.18 -26.85
CA GLU A 361 26.50 0.78 -26.08
C GLU A 361 26.48 -0.72 -25.69
N VAL A 362 25.29 -1.32 -25.61
CA VAL A 362 25.09 -2.76 -25.39
C VAL A 362 25.48 -3.58 -26.63
N ARG A 363 25.36 -3.01 -27.84
CA ARG A 363 25.77 -3.69 -29.09
C ARG A 363 27.29 -3.70 -29.30
N ARG A 364 28.05 -2.76 -28.71
CA ARG A 364 29.53 -2.77 -28.78
C ARG A 364 30.16 -3.76 -27.80
N LEU A 365 29.56 -3.96 -26.64
CA LEU A 365 30.04 -4.92 -25.63
C LEU A 365 29.77 -6.39 -26.04
N LEU A 366 28.69 -6.66 -26.76
CA LEU A 366 28.36 -8.01 -27.26
C LEU A 366 29.19 -8.47 -28.47
N ARG A 367 29.97 -7.58 -29.12
CA ARG A 367 30.89 -7.96 -30.22
C ARG A 367 32.31 -8.25 -29.78
N ARG A 368 32.67 -7.98 -28.52
CA ARG A 368 34.02 -8.21 -27.98
C ARG A 368 34.20 -9.55 -27.25
N SER A 369 33.12 -10.32 -27.00
CA SER A 369 33.21 -11.63 -26.33
C SER A 369 33.28 -12.84 -27.26
N ARG A 370 33.35 -12.65 -28.59
CA ARG A 370 33.57 -13.75 -29.57
C ARG A 370 34.91 -13.61 -30.28
N ARG A 371 36.02 -13.77 -29.55
CA ARG A 371 37.32 -14.22 -30.12
C ARG A 371 38.05 -15.06 -29.07
N SER A 372 38.00 -16.38 -29.26
CA SER A 372 38.90 -17.34 -28.62
C SER A 372 40.25 -17.29 -29.33
N PRO A 373 41.41 -17.36 -28.65
CA PRO A 373 42.68 -17.60 -29.31
C PRO A 373 42.98 -19.10 -29.38
N LEU A 374 42.98 -19.62 -30.62
CA LEU A 374 43.68 -20.86 -30.98
C LEU A 374 45.20 -20.60 -30.97
N GLN A 375 45.91 -21.52 -30.31
CA GLN A 375 47.26 -22.05 -30.60
C GLN A 375 48.49 -21.11 -30.64
N SER A 376 49.46 -21.38 -29.76
CA SER A 376 50.71 -22.06 -30.16
C SER A 376 51.67 -22.27 -28.96
N ARG A 377 51.86 -23.53 -28.57
CA ARG A 377 53.16 -24.24 -28.59
C ARG A 377 52.92 -25.73 -28.48
#